data_AF-A0A662NU42-F1
#
_entry.id   AF-A0A662NU42-F1
#
_cell.length_a   1.000
_cell.length_b   1.000
_cell.length_c   1.000
_cell.angle_alpha   90.00
_cell.angle_beta   90.00
_cell.angle_gamma   90.00
#
_symmetry.space_group_name_H-M   'P 1'
#
loop_
_entity.id
_entity.type
_entity.pdbx_description
1 polymer ?
#
loop_
_entity_poly.entity_id
_entity_poly.type
_entity_poly.pdbx_seq_one_letter_code
_entity_poly.pdbx_strand_id
1 'polypeptide(L)'
;MKELVYMGDLNVYYYTEAPQFTLARRVKGGIVAVRGWTSCRETLINSIETHAFHKKKTIRINRAKFEVLVLFMTDRNKDIDKRHVNIRRYVKRGLKIINHFESQVSWPLTRVQEVVSPRGKEAHLIFMLSASPRWMRNSFLISTYLLMFRAGRSPHIDKWKTHDGLMQKLKTYPGGQDGSTIRNTHDKWGILLKYRDKLNGNRLVKDNFDVKKVCRGTGNYAIGVEGISRLCAGTTKDWLFLNRFASICKKEGKHIPVSKGRTLKKIW
;
A
#
# COMPACT_ATOMS: atom_id res chain seq x y z
N MET A 1 -17.93 18.89 -8.27
CA MET A 1 -17.55 17.46 -8.21
C MET A 1 -16.52 17.23 -9.34
N LYS A 2 -15.37 16.57 -9.11
CA LYS A 2 -14.38 16.34 -10.19
C LYS A 2 -14.69 15.02 -10.88
N GLU A 3 -14.92 15.04 -12.18
CA GLU A 3 -15.23 13.86 -12.98
C GLU A 3 -13.98 13.04 -13.27
N LEU A 4 -14.13 11.71 -13.36
CA LEU A 4 -13.10 10.84 -13.92
C LEU A 4 -13.17 10.99 -15.43
N VAL A 5 -12.32 11.83 -16.01
CA VAL A 5 -12.10 11.82 -17.47
C VAL A 5 -11.25 10.58 -17.74
N TYR A 6 -11.85 9.51 -18.25
CA TYR A 6 -11.19 8.22 -18.43
C TYR A 6 -10.75 8.01 -19.90
N MET A 7 -9.51 7.58 -20.08
CA MET A 7 -8.94 7.19 -21.40
C MET A 7 -8.02 5.95 -21.25
N GLY A 8 -8.52 4.90 -20.61
CA GLY A 8 -7.82 3.60 -20.62
C GLY A 8 -8.84 2.49 -20.75
N ASP A 9 -8.45 1.30 -21.18
CA ASP A 9 -9.37 0.16 -21.11
C ASP A 9 -9.54 -0.28 -19.66
N LEU A 10 -10.78 -0.59 -19.26
CA LEU A 10 -11.08 -1.41 -18.09
C LEU A 10 -10.65 -2.85 -18.43
N ASN A 11 -9.37 -3.07 -18.71
CA ASN A 11 -8.74 -4.38 -18.73
C ASN A 11 -8.62 -4.83 -17.28
N VAL A 12 -9.79 -5.16 -16.72
CA VAL A 12 -9.95 -5.77 -15.41
C VAL A 12 -9.58 -7.23 -15.61
N TYR A 13 -8.36 -7.59 -15.21
CA TYR A 13 -7.85 -8.93 -15.50
C TYR A 13 -8.61 -10.06 -14.75
N TYR A 14 -9.41 -9.76 -13.72
CA TYR A 14 -10.20 -10.76 -13.00
C TYR A 14 -11.40 -10.10 -12.29
N TYR A 15 -12.62 -10.63 -12.46
CA TYR A 15 -13.76 -10.32 -11.58
C TYR A 15 -13.43 -10.85 -10.18
N THR A 16 -13.07 -9.96 -9.26
CA THR A 16 -12.79 -10.31 -7.87
C THR A 16 -13.56 -9.40 -6.94
N GLU A 17 -14.07 -9.93 -5.83
CA GLU A 17 -14.66 -9.12 -4.76
C GLU A 17 -13.62 -8.29 -3.99
N ALA A 18 -12.33 -8.42 -4.35
CA ALA A 18 -11.25 -7.66 -3.79
C ALA A 18 -11.16 -6.25 -4.39
N PRO A 19 -10.79 -5.23 -3.59
CA PRO A 19 -10.49 -3.91 -4.12
C PRO A 19 -9.33 -4.02 -5.12
N GLN A 20 -9.48 -3.34 -6.24
CA GLN A 20 -8.42 -3.20 -7.22
C GLN A 20 -7.84 -1.79 -7.14
N PHE A 21 -6.54 -1.66 -7.37
CA PHE A 21 -5.78 -0.44 -7.17
C PHE A 21 -5.07 -0.04 -8.46
N THR A 22 -4.91 1.26 -8.64
CA THR A 22 -4.04 1.85 -9.68
C THR A 22 -3.58 3.23 -9.23
N LEU A 23 -2.48 3.73 -9.77
CA LEU A 23 -2.05 5.09 -9.49
C LEU A 23 -2.99 6.09 -10.17
N ALA A 24 -3.25 7.20 -9.48
CA ALA A 24 -4.01 8.30 -10.05
C ALA A 24 -3.07 9.31 -10.72
N ARG A 25 -3.49 9.86 -11.85
CA ARG A 25 -2.90 11.07 -12.43
C ARG A 25 -4.00 12.10 -12.66
N ARG A 26 -3.76 13.33 -12.21
CA ARG A 26 -4.64 14.47 -12.51
C ARG A 26 -4.34 15.00 -13.89
N VAL A 27 -5.38 15.25 -14.67
CA VAL A 27 -5.32 15.85 -16.01
C VAL A 27 -6.29 17.03 -16.08
N LYS A 28 -6.20 17.86 -17.13
CA LYS A 28 -7.20 18.91 -17.36
C LYS A 28 -8.58 18.24 -17.47
N GLY A 29 -9.55 18.71 -16.68
CA GLY A 29 -10.90 18.17 -16.67
C GLY A 29 -11.14 16.95 -15.76
N GLY A 30 -10.11 16.27 -15.22
CA GLY A 30 -10.38 15.08 -14.41
C GLY A 30 -9.19 14.32 -13.83
N ILE A 31 -9.45 13.06 -13.49
CA ILE A 31 -8.47 12.11 -12.94
C ILE A 31 -8.46 10.87 -13.83
N VAL A 32 -7.28 10.36 -14.17
CA VAL A 32 -7.09 9.13 -14.94
C VAL A 32 -6.37 8.06 -14.11
N ALA A 33 -6.69 6.80 -14.38
CA ALA A 33 -5.87 5.67 -13.97
C ALA A 33 -4.58 5.64 -14.80
N VAL A 34 -3.44 5.46 -14.14
CA VAL A 34 -2.12 5.42 -14.80
C VAL A 34 -1.90 4.10 -15.56
N ARG A 35 -2.51 3.00 -15.10
CA ARG A 35 -2.45 1.64 -15.68
C ARG A 35 -3.73 0.87 -15.37
N GLY A 36 -3.79 -0.37 -15.87
CA GLY A 36 -4.80 -1.36 -15.53
C GLY A 36 -4.93 -1.58 -14.02
N TRP A 37 -6.11 -2.04 -13.62
CA TRP A 37 -6.48 -2.25 -12.24
C TRP A 37 -5.91 -3.57 -11.73
N THR A 38 -5.37 -3.59 -10.49
CA THR A 38 -4.82 -4.80 -9.89
C THR A 38 -5.25 -5.00 -8.46
N SER A 39 -5.64 -6.22 -8.11
CA SER A 39 -5.86 -6.67 -6.72
C SER A 39 -4.58 -7.20 -6.06
N CYS A 40 -3.44 -7.18 -6.76
CA CYS A 40 -2.15 -7.61 -6.24
C CYS A 40 -1.35 -6.39 -5.76
N ARG A 41 -0.82 -6.41 -4.51
CA ARG A 41 -0.05 -5.26 -3.96
C ARG A 41 1.25 -5.09 -4.72
N GLU A 42 1.86 -6.22 -5.03
CA GLU A 42 3.14 -6.39 -5.70
C GLU A 42 3.06 -5.78 -7.12
N THR A 43 1.97 -6.00 -7.84
CA THR A 43 1.73 -5.39 -9.17
C THR A 43 1.59 -3.86 -9.10
N LEU A 44 0.95 -3.31 -8.05
CA LEU A 44 0.88 -1.85 -7.88
C LEU A 44 2.27 -1.25 -7.60
N ILE A 45 3.07 -1.91 -6.76
CA ILE A 45 4.45 -1.49 -6.45
C ILE A 45 5.32 -1.49 -7.71
N ASN A 46 5.26 -2.55 -8.54
CA ASN A 46 5.94 -2.60 -9.84
C ASN A 46 5.49 -1.46 -10.78
N SER A 47 4.20 -1.12 -10.75
CA SER A 47 3.68 0.01 -11.53
C SER A 47 4.26 1.34 -11.02
N ILE A 48 4.42 1.51 -9.71
CA ILE A 48 5.07 2.69 -9.13
C ILE A 48 6.53 2.80 -9.57
N GLU A 49 7.31 1.71 -9.49
CA GLU A 49 8.69 1.68 -9.98
C GLU A 49 8.76 2.15 -11.45
N THR A 50 8.00 1.48 -12.31
CA THR A 50 8.05 1.69 -13.76
C THR A 50 7.69 3.13 -14.14
N HIS A 51 6.70 3.75 -13.47
CA HIS A 51 6.14 5.04 -13.91
C HIS A 51 6.59 6.24 -13.09
N ALA A 52 6.91 6.06 -11.80
CA ALA A 52 7.39 7.17 -10.98
C ALA A 52 8.90 7.40 -11.13
N PHE A 53 9.66 6.34 -11.43
CA PHE A 53 11.11 6.34 -11.27
C PHE A 53 11.91 5.94 -12.52
N HIS A 54 11.38 5.17 -13.47
CA HIS A 54 12.08 4.87 -14.73
C HIS A 54 11.79 5.89 -15.86
N LYS A 55 12.84 6.28 -16.57
CA LYS A 55 12.90 7.43 -17.51
C LYS A 55 12.20 7.21 -18.87
N LYS A 56 11.66 6.03 -19.19
CA LYS A 56 11.04 5.79 -20.51
C LYS A 56 9.53 6.06 -20.49
N LYS A 57 9.19 7.34 -20.72
CA LYS A 57 7.92 7.94 -21.20
C LYS A 57 6.79 8.31 -20.20
N THR A 58 6.44 9.61 -20.27
CA THR A 58 5.09 10.26 -20.26
C THR A 58 4.22 10.40 -19.01
N ILE A 59 4.52 9.81 -17.85
CA ILE A 59 3.61 9.91 -16.69
C ILE A 59 4.27 10.67 -15.52
N ARG A 60 4.07 12.00 -15.47
CA ARG A 60 4.39 12.81 -14.29
C ARG A 60 3.39 12.48 -13.17
N ILE A 61 3.76 11.56 -12.28
CA ILE A 61 3.00 11.34 -11.03
C ILE A 61 3.26 12.54 -10.11
N ASN A 62 2.22 12.98 -9.39
CA ASN A 62 2.34 14.06 -8.43
C ASN A 62 3.29 13.65 -7.29
N ARG A 63 4.54 14.15 -7.30
CA ARG A 63 5.50 13.83 -6.24
C ARG A 63 5.14 14.46 -4.89
N ALA A 64 4.21 15.41 -4.87
CA ALA A 64 3.75 16.04 -3.63
C ALA A 64 2.66 15.23 -2.91
N LYS A 65 2.03 14.24 -3.57
CA LYS A 65 0.97 13.42 -2.98
C LYS A 65 1.01 11.99 -3.50
N PHE A 66 0.82 11.03 -2.60
CA PHE A 66 0.56 9.65 -3.01
C PHE A 66 -0.94 9.50 -3.32
N GLU A 67 -1.30 9.46 -4.61
CA GLU A 67 -2.69 9.34 -5.05
C GLU A 67 -2.95 7.97 -5.70
N VAL A 68 -3.88 7.21 -5.12
CA VAL A 68 -4.27 5.86 -5.56
C VAL A 68 -5.75 5.85 -5.83
N LEU A 69 -6.16 5.34 -6.98
CA LEU A 69 -7.55 4.99 -7.25
C LEU A 69 -7.80 3.57 -6.76
N VAL A 70 -8.98 3.36 -6.18
CA VAL A 70 -9.48 2.09 -5.70
C VAL A 70 -10.82 1.81 -6.36
N LEU A 71 -10.90 0.71 -7.10
CA LEU A 71 -12.10 0.22 -7.76
C LEU A 71 -12.69 -0.94 -6.97
N PHE A 72 -13.98 -0.87 -6.73
CA PHE A 72 -14.80 -1.99 -6.29
C PHE A 72 -15.80 -2.33 -7.38
N MET A 73 -15.65 -3.52 -7.97
CA MET A 73 -16.64 -4.01 -8.92
C MET A 73 -17.91 -4.41 -8.19
N THR A 74 -19.03 -3.94 -8.72
CA THR A 74 -20.37 -4.30 -8.31
C THR A 74 -21.00 -5.11 -9.44
N ASP A 75 -21.50 -6.29 -9.09
CA ASP A 75 -22.27 -7.13 -10.00
C ASP A 75 -23.66 -6.50 -10.16
N ARG A 76 -24.15 -6.39 -11.41
CA ARG A 76 -25.45 -5.80 -11.73
C ARG A 76 -26.63 -6.62 -11.22
N ASN A 77 -26.41 -7.90 -10.90
CA ASN A 77 -27.48 -8.84 -10.54
C ASN A 77 -27.72 -8.98 -9.02
N LYS A 78 -27.09 -8.14 -8.18
CA LYS A 78 -27.23 -8.18 -6.71
C LYS A 78 -27.87 -6.88 -6.21
N ASP A 79 -28.31 -6.87 -4.95
CA ASP A 79 -28.71 -5.64 -4.22
C ASP A 79 -27.53 -4.63 -4.19
N ILE A 80 -27.49 -3.78 -5.21
CA ILE A 80 -26.41 -2.82 -5.49
C ILE A 80 -26.28 -1.83 -4.33
N ASP A 81 -27.40 -1.37 -3.79
CA ASP A 81 -27.42 -0.36 -2.73
C ASP A 81 -26.83 -0.89 -1.43
N LYS A 82 -27.23 -2.09 -1.01
CA LYS A 82 -26.63 -2.75 0.17
C LYS A 82 -25.14 -2.99 -0.03
N ARG A 83 -24.73 -3.39 -1.24
CA ARG A 83 -23.30 -3.57 -1.58
C ARG A 83 -22.54 -2.24 -1.53
N HIS A 84 -23.10 -1.17 -2.06
CA HIS A 84 -22.54 0.17 -2.02
C HIS A 84 -22.37 0.68 -0.59
N VAL A 85 -23.37 0.50 0.27
CA VAL A 85 -23.29 0.83 1.70
C VAL A 85 -22.16 0.07 2.37
N ASN A 86 -22.04 -1.23 2.11
CA ASN A 86 -20.97 -2.05 2.68
C ASN A 86 -19.58 -1.60 2.19
N ILE A 87 -19.40 -1.35 0.89
CA ILE A 87 -18.14 -0.83 0.34
C ILE A 87 -17.76 0.51 0.99
N ARG A 88 -18.70 1.45 1.12
CA ARG A 88 -18.42 2.74 1.79
C ARG A 88 -18.02 2.55 3.25
N ARG A 89 -18.63 1.60 3.97
CA ARG A 89 -18.19 1.22 5.33
C ARG A 89 -16.77 0.65 5.32
N TYR A 90 -16.43 -0.19 4.34
CA TYR A 90 -15.08 -0.79 4.22
C TYR A 90 -14.02 0.28 4.02
N VAL A 91 -14.28 1.21 3.08
CA VAL A 91 -13.41 2.36 2.80
C VAL A 91 -13.23 3.21 4.05
N LYS A 92 -14.32 3.54 4.76
CA LYS A 92 -14.25 4.31 6.01
C LYS A 92 -13.40 3.61 7.08
N ARG A 93 -13.55 2.29 7.26
CA ARG A 93 -12.74 1.52 8.22
C ARG A 93 -11.28 1.47 7.83
N GLY A 94 -10.97 1.18 6.56
CA GLY A 94 -9.60 1.16 6.05
C GLY A 94 -8.90 2.52 6.22
N LEU A 95 -9.62 3.60 5.90
CA LEU A 95 -9.14 4.96 6.13
C LEU A 95 -8.90 5.26 7.61
N LYS A 96 -9.80 4.83 8.50
CA LYS A 96 -9.64 5.01 9.95
C LYS A 96 -8.37 4.33 10.47
N ILE A 97 -8.04 3.13 9.99
CA ILE A 97 -6.80 2.43 10.35
C ILE A 97 -5.58 3.21 9.88
N ILE A 98 -5.56 3.63 8.60
CA ILE A 98 -4.45 4.41 8.04
C ILE A 98 -4.23 5.70 8.84
N ASN A 99 -5.31 6.47 9.05
CA ASN A 99 -5.23 7.76 9.73
C ASN A 99 -4.78 7.63 11.19
N HIS A 100 -5.07 6.50 11.85
CA HIS A 100 -4.55 6.20 13.19
C HIS A 100 -3.03 6.08 13.21
N PHE A 101 -2.46 5.33 12.27
CA PHE A 101 -1.02 5.17 12.20
C PHE A 101 -0.33 6.45 11.73
N GLU A 102 -0.94 7.19 10.81
CA GLU A 102 -0.42 8.50 10.37
C GLU A 102 -0.41 9.54 11.49
N SER A 103 -1.44 9.60 12.34
CA SER A 103 -1.49 10.55 13.46
C SER A 103 -0.42 10.25 14.51
N GLN A 104 -0.11 8.97 14.77
CA GLN A 104 0.95 8.58 15.70
C GLN A 104 2.35 9.04 15.29
N VAL A 105 2.56 9.37 14.01
CA VAL A 105 3.84 9.85 13.48
C VAL A 105 3.75 11.25 12.88
N SER A 106 2.66 11.96 13.16
CA SER A 106 2.37 13.33 12.68
C SER A 106 2.50 13.48 11.16
N TRP A 107 1.94 12.53 10.40
CA TRP A 107 1.85 12.67 8.95
C TRP A 107 0.55 13.38 8.56
N PRO A 108 0.54 14.07 7.41
CA PRO A 108 -0.71 14.50 6.81
C PRO A 108 -1.65 13.31 6.61
N LEU A 109 -2.85 13.41 7.17
CA LEU A 109 -3.84 12.34 7.14
C LEU A 109 -4.30 12.05 5.70
N THR A 110 -4.44 10.78 5.39
CA THR A 110 -5.03 10.30 4.14
C THR A 110 -6.48 10.78 4.05
N ARG A 111 -6.86 11.23 2.86
CA ARG A 111 -8.23 11.63 2.53
C ARG A 111 -8.79 10.70 1.47
N VAL A 112 -10.10 10.48 1.51
CA VAL A 112 -10.83 9.73 0.49
C VAL A 112 -11.83 10.62 -0.21
N GLN A 113 -11.94 10.46 -1.52
CA GLN A 113 -12.96 11.08 -2.34
C GLN A 113 -13.60 10.00 -3.21
N GLU A 114 -14.94 9.90 -3.20
CA GLU A 114 -15.65 9.10 -4.20
C GLU A 114 -15.58 9.80 -5.55
N VAL A 115 -15.24 9.05 -6.59
CA VAL A 115 -15.06 9.55 -7.95
C VAL A 115 -16.12 8.92 -8.83
N VAL A 116 -16.75 9.73 -9.67
CA VAL A 116 -17.79 9.27 -10.59
C VAL A 116 -17.16 8.38 -11.66
N SER A 117 -17.67 7.15 -11.80
CA SER A 117 -17.30 6.25 -12.88
C SER A 117 -17.85 6.76 -14.22
N PRO A 118 -17.08 6.68 -15.33
CA PRO A 118 -17.55 7.04 -16.66
C PRO A 118 -18.73 6.17 -17.13
N ARG A 119 -18.82 4.93 -16.60
CA ARG A 119 -19.92 4.00 -16.89
C ARG A 119 -21.16 4.24 -16.01
N GLY A 120 -21.26 5.40 -15.36
CA GLY A 120 -22.30 5.74 -14.41
C GLY A 120 -22.05 5.19 -13.00
N LYS A 121 -22.77 5.75 -12.01
CA LYS A 121 -22.65 5.41 -10.57
C LYS A 121 -23.10 3.98 -10.23
N GLU A 122 -23.90 3.38 -11.10
CA GLU A 122 -24.54 2.07 -10.86
C GLU A 122 -23.65 0.89 -11.21
N ALA A 123 -22.61 1.09 -12.03
CA ALA A 123 -21.78 -0.01 -12.50
C ALA A 123 -20.66 -0.39 -11.53
N HIS A 124 -19.96 0.60 -10.94
CA HIS A 124 -18.79 0.41 -10.09
C HIS A 124 -18.59 1.58 -9.12
N LEU A 125 -18.03 1.32 -7.94
CA LEU A 125 -17.57 2.38 -7.03
C LEU A 125 -16.07 2.61 -7.16
N ILE A 126 -15.69 3.87 -7.40
CA ILE A 126 -14.29 4.29 -7.47
C ILE A 126 -14.03 5.31 -6.38
N PHE A 127 -12.95 5.11 -5.63
CA PHE A 127 -12.48 6.05 -4.63
C PHE A 127 -11.06 6.49 -4.97
N MET A 128 -10.76 7.77 -4.80
CA MET A 128 -9.41 8.29 -4.81
C MET A 128 -8.94 8.48 -3.38
N LEU A 129 -7.88 7.76 -3.01
CA LEU A 129 -7.14 7.99 -1.78
C LEU A 129 -6.01 8.97 -2.07
N SER A 130 -5.94 10.05 -1.29
CA SER A 130 -4.89 11.07 -1.37
C SER A 130 -4.12 11.08 -0.05
N ALA A 131 -2.90 10.58 -0.07
CA ALA A 131 -2.06 10.37 1.11
C ALA A 131 -0.75 11.16 1.04
N SER A 132 -0.03 11.18 2.17
CA SER A 132 1.31 11.76 2.25
C SER A 132 2.26 11.10 1.24
N PRO A 133 3.12 11.85 0.52
CA PRO A 133 4.11 11.27 -0.39
C PRO A 133 5.16 10.41 0.36
N ARG A 134 5.21 10.49 1.70
CA ARG A 134 6.05 9.63 2.54
C ARG A 134 5.74 8.14 2.35
N TRP A 135 4.51 7.78 2.01
CA TRP A 135 4.14 6.39 1.71
C TRP A 135 4.87 5.83 0.49
N MET A 136 5.23 6.67 -0.48
CA MET A 136 5.96 6.26 -1.69
C MET A 136 7.46 6.12 -1.49
N ARG A 137 7.97 6.21 -0.25
CA ARG A 137 9.43 6.19 -0.01
C ARG A 137 10.07 4.84 -0.33
N ASN A 138 9.36 3.74 -0.17
CA ASN A 138 9.80 2.38 -0.52
C ASN A 138 8.60 1.43 -0.67
N SER A 139 8.85 0.23 -1.21
CA SER A 139 7.84 -0.82 -1.41
C SER A 139 7.20 -1.29 -0.10
N PHE A 140 7.95 -1.39 1.00
CA PHE A 140 7.44 -1.83 2.30
C PHE A 140 6.34 -0.91 2.84
N LEU A 141 6.50 0.41 2.69
CA LEU A 141 5.51 1.40 3.09
C LEU A 141 4.23 1.30 2.24
N ILE A 142 4.36 1.16 0.92
CA ILE A 142 3.21 0.98 0.02
C ILE A 142 2.48 -0.33 0.35
N SER A 143 3.22 -1.42 0.56
CA SER A 143 2.67 -2.72 0.93
C SER A 143 1.87 -2.65 2.24
N THR A 144 2.42 -1.97 3.26
CA THR A 144 1.76 -1.71 4.55
C THR A 144 0.51 -0.85 4.37
N TYR A 145 0.58 0.24 3.60
CA TYR A 145 -0.55 1.13 3.31
C TYR A 145 -1.74 0.37 2.71
N LEU A 146 -1.49 -0.42 1.67
CA LEU A 146 -2.52 -1.21 1.00
C LEU A 146 -3.09 -2.29 1.94
N LEU A 147 -2.26 -2.88 2.80
CA LEU A 147 -2.70 -3.88 3.76
C LEU A 147 -3.60 -3.27 4.84
N MET A 148 -3.25 -2.10 5.37
CA MET A 148 -4.10 -1.34 6.31
C MET A 148 -5.45 -1.00 5.67
N PHE A 149 -5.45 -0.56 4.40
CA PHE A 149 -6.69 -0.29 3.69
C PHE A 149 -7.55 -1.56 3.54
N ARG A 150 -6.94 -2.68 3.13
CA ARG A 150 -7.63 -3.97 2.97
C ARG A 150 -8.14 -4.54 4.29
N ALA A 151 -7.47 -4.28 5.40
CA ALA A 151 -7.94 -4.65 6.73
C ALA A 151 -9.33 -4.06 7.03
N GLY A 152 -9.66 -2.91 6.44
CA GLY A 152 -10.98 -2.29 6.54
C GLY A 152 -12.14 -3.13 5.96
N ARG A 153 -11.86 -4.11 5.10
CA ARG A 153 -12.87 -5.02 4.55
C ARG A 153 -13.50 -5.88 5.62
N SER A 154 -12.74 -6.30 6.63
CA SER A 154 -13.27 -7.17 7.67
C SER A 154 -14.09 -6.38 8.70
N PRO A 155 -15.34 -6.81 8.98
CA PRO A 155 -16.10 -6.33 10.12
C PRO A 155 -15.41 -6.54 11.48
N HIS A 156 -14.45 -7.46 11.56
CA HIS A 156 -13.66 -7.73 12.77
C HIS A 156 -12.94 -6.48 13.31
N ILE A 157 -12.46 -5.62 12.41
CA ILE A 157 -11.77 -4.36 12.76
C ILE A 157 -12.77 -3.23 13.05
N ASP A 158 -14.07 -3.51 13.06
CA ASP A 158 -15.04 -2.51 13.47
C ASP A 158 -14.93 -2.23 14.97
N LYS A 159 -15.26 -0.99 15.37
CA LYS A 159 -15.36 -0.54 16.77
C LYS A 159 -14.10 -0.76 17.62
N TRP A 160 -13.12 0.13 17.46
CA TRP A 160 -12.01 0.33 18.41
C TRP A 160 -11.84 1.83 18.68
N LYS A 161 -11.37 2.15 19.90
CA LYS A 161 -11.16 3.54 20.37
C LYS A 161 -9.70 3.83 20.71
N THR A 162 -8.95 2.83 21.15
CA THR A 162 -7.55 2.96 21.58
C THR A 162 -6.62 2.25 20.60
N HIS A 163 -5.33 2.60 20.66
CA HIS A 163 -4.29 1.90 19.90
C HIS A 163 -4.27 0.41 20.26
N ASP A 164 -4.21 0.06 21.54
CA ASP A 164 -4.16 -1.33 21.99
C ASP A 164 -5.37 -2.14 21.54
N GLY A 165 -6.56 -1.53 21.56
CA GLY A 165 -7.78 -2.15 21.05
C GLY A 165 -7.71 -2.46 19.55
N LEU A 166 -7.13 -1.55 18.75
CA LEU A 166 -6.84 -1.81 17.34
C LEU A 166 -5.82 -2.95 17.18
N MET A 167 -4.73 -2.92 17.95
CA MET A 167 -3.66 -3.93 17.88
C MET A 167 -4.18 -5.33 18.21
N GLN A 168 -5.02 -5.49 19.24
CA GLN A 168 -5.66 -6.76 19.57
C GLN A 168 -6.53 -7.31 18.42
N LYS A 169 -7.31 -6.43 17.78
CA LYS A 169 -8.13 -6.82 16.62
C LYS A 169 -7.27 -7.21 15.42
N LEU A 170 -6.16 -6.54 15.17
CA LEU A 170 -5.21 -6.90 14.11
C LEU A 170 -4.48 -8.21 14.41
N LYS A 171 -4.13 -8.48 15.67
CA LYS A 171 -3.51 -9.74 16.12
C LYS A 171 -4.38 -10.96 15.86
N THR A 172 -5.70 -10.79 15.99
CA THR A 172 -6.72 -11.84 15.80
C THR A 172 -7.43 -11.76 14.45
N TYR A 173 -6.90 -10.98 13.50
CA TYR A 173 -7.57 -10.71 12.23
C TYR A 173 -7.85 -12.02 11.46
N PRO A 174 -9.10 -12.27 11.00
CA PRO A 174 -9.48 -13.55 10.40
C PRO A 174 -8.99 -13.71 8.94
N GLY A 175 -8.97 -14.95 8.46
CA GLY A 175 -8.92 -15.27 7.03
C GLY A 175 -7.54 -15.57 6.43
N GLY A 176 -7.52 -15.60 5.08
CA GLY A 176 -6.45 -16.08 4.20
C GLY A 176 -5.17 -15.24 4.16
N GLN A 177 -4.55 -15.09 3.00
CA GLN A 177 -3.18 -14.54 2.87
C GLN A 177 -3.01 -13.15 3.49
N ASP A 178 -3.95 -12.22 3.24
CA ASP A 178 -3.92 -10.88 3.87
C ASP A 178 -4.07 -10.99 5.39
N GLY A 179 -4.96 -11.86 5.89
CA GLY A 179 -5.15 -12.06 7.32
C GLY A 179 -3.90 -12.59 8.01
N SER A 180 -3.26 -13.61 7.45
CA SER A 180 -1.96 -14.11 7.92
C SER A 180 -0.90 -13.00 7.93
N THR A 181 -0.81 -12.23 6.85
CA THR A 181 0.13 -11.11 6.77
C THR A 181 -0.14 -10.04 7.83
N ILE A 182 -1.41 -9.68 8.05
CA ILE A 182 -1.80 -8.70 9.08
C ILE A 182 -1.37 -9.19 10.47
N ARG A 183 -1.76 -10.41 10.85
CA ARG A 183 -1.43 -10.98 12.17
C ARG A 183 0.07 -10.99 12.42
N ASN A 184 0.88 -11.30 11.40
CA ASN A 184 2.33 -11.43 11.55
C ASN A 184 3.09 -10.09 11.50
N THR A 185 2.48 -9.02 10.97
CA THR A 185 3.21 -7.77 10.69
C THR A 185 2.67 -6.53 11.42
N HIS A 186 1.43 -6.56 11.92
CA HIS A 186 0.75 -5.38 12.46
C HIS A 186 1.54 -4.66 13.56
N ASP A 187 2.16 -5.41 14.47
CA ASP A 187 2.94 -4.90 15.60
C ASP A 187 4.23 -4.16 15.22
N LYS A 188 4.58 -4.16 13.93
CA LYS A 188 5.78 -3.52 13.37
C LYS A 188 5.44 -2.34 12.44
N TRP A 189 4.16 -2.11 12.13
CA TRP A 189 3.75 -1.02 11.24
C TRP A 189 4.12 0.34 11.80
N GLY A 190 3.82 0.61 13.08
CA GLY A 190 4.18 1.87 13.73
C GLY A 190 5.70 2.14 13.70
N ILE A 191 6.52 1.12 13.94
CA ILE A 191 7.98 1.20 13.88
C ILE A 191 8.46 1.60 12.48
N LEU A 192 7.92 0.94 11.45
CA LEU A 192 8.25 1.24 10.05
C LEU A 192 7.97 2.70 9.68
N LEU A 193 6.83 3.24 10.12
CA LEU A 193 6.44 4.63 9.85
C LEU A 193 7.27 5.63 10.66
N LYS A 194 7.44 5.38 11.96
CA LYS A 194 8.17 6.23 12.91
C LYS A 194 9.63 6.42 12.48
N TYR A 195 10.29 5.32 12.08
CA TYR A 195 11.71 5.32 11.77
C TYR A 195 12.05 5.37 10.28
N ARG A 196 11.09 5.68 9.41
CA ARG A 196 11.28 5.65 7.94
C ARG A 196 12.58 6.34 7.47
N ASP A 197 12.93 7.49 8.05
CA ASP A 197 14.04 8.32 7.54
C ASP A 197 15.38 7.64 7.92
N LYS A 198 15.47 7.09 9.14
CA LYS A 198 16.61 6.27 9.57
C LYS A 198 16.73 4.97 8.78
N LEU A 199 15.61 4.33 8.45
CA LEU A 199 15.58 3.08 7.68
C LEU A 199 16.09 3.30 6.24
N ASN A 200 15.61 4.35 5.58
CA ASN A 200 16.06 4.71 4.23
C ASN A 200 17.51 5.26 4.24
N GLY A 201 17.93 5.94 5.30
CA GLY A 201 19.21 6.63 5.35
C GLY A 201 19.33 7.65 4.23
N ASN A 202 20.50 7.74 3.58
CA ASN A 202 20.75 8.71 2.51
C ASN A 202 20.28 8.23 1.12
N ARG A 203 19.46 7.17 1.04
CA ARG A 203 18.97 6.66 -0.25
C ARG A 203 17.96 7.62 -0.87
N LEU A 204 18.15 7.89 -2.16
CA LEU A 204 17.14 8.58 -2.95
C LEU A 204 15.91 7.68 -3.11
N VAL A 205 14.72 8.28 -3.22
CA VAL A 205 13.48 7.50 -3.35
C VAL A 205 13.55 6.52 -4.51
N LYS A 206 14.02 6.97 -5.68
CA LYS A 206 14.20 6.12 -6.88
C LYS A 206 15.07 4.88 -6.61
N ASP A 207 16.04 4.99 -5.70
CA ASP A 207 16.98 3.91 -5.40
C ASP A 207 16.32 2.79 -4.59
N ASN A 208 15.25 3.09 -3.86
CA ASN A 208 14.44 2.10 -3.15
C ASN A 208 13.52 1.31 -4.08
N PHE A 209 13.44 1.68 -5.37
CA PHE A 209 12.69 0.97 -6.38
C PHE A 209 13.57 0.38 -7.49
N ASP A 210 14.86 0.72 -7.51
CA ASP A 210 15.82 0.16 -8.47
C ASP A 210 16.23 -1.26 -8.04
N VAL A 211 15.76 -2.26 -8.79
CA VAL A 211 16.09 -3.69 -8.57
C VAL A 211 17.59 -3.93 -8.43
N LYS A 212 18.44 -3.25 -9.21
CA LYS A 212 19.90 -3.44 -9.12
C LYS A 212 20.43 -2.97 -7.77
N LYS A 213 19.89 -1.87 -7.22
CA LYS A 213 20.30 -1.32 -5.93
C LYS A 213 19.72 -2.09 -4.74
N VAL A 214 18.48 -2.52 -4.86
CA VAL A 214 17.75 -3.24 -3.80
C VAL A 214 18.24 -4.68 -3.72
N CYS A 215 18.37 -5.38 -4.85
CA CYS A 215 18.66 -6.81 -4.91
C CYS A 215 20.12 -7.11 -5.27
N ARG A 216 20.97 -6.09 -5.40
CA ARG A 216 22.41 -6.21 -5.73
C ARG A 216 22.69 -7.15 -6.92
N GLY A 217 21.87 -7.07 -7.96
CA GLY A 217 22.12 -7.81 -9.21
C GLY A 217 21.70 -9.28 -9.21
N THR A 218 20.94 -9.79 -8.23
CA THR A 218 20.32 -11.12 -8.37
C THR A 218 19.27 -11.06 -9.50
N GLY A 219 19.57 -11.70 -10.64
CA GLY A 219 18.75 -11.68 -11.85
C GLY A 219 17.29 -12.12 -11.65
N ASN A 220 16.41 -11.62 -12.53
CA ASN A 220 14.96 -11.87 -12.62
C ASN A 220 14.12 -11.52 -11.36
N TYR A 221 14.56 -10.56 -10.56
CA TYR A 221 13.78 -10.09 -9.41
C TYR A 221 12.90 -8.88 -9.77
N ALA A 222 11.61 -8.94 -9.44
CA ALA A 222 10.70 -7.79 -9.57
C ALA A 222 10.53 -7.10 -8.21
N ILE A 223 10.73 -5.78 -8.14
CA ILE A 223 10.67 -5.01 -6.87
C ILE A 223 9.33 -5.16 -6.15
N GLY A 224 8.26 -5.43 -6.90
CA GLY A 224 6.92 -5.66 -6.38
C GLY A 224 6.86 -6.83 -5.43
N VAL A 225 7.76 -7.80 -5.54
CA VAL A 225 7.86 -8.93 -4.60
C VAL A 225 8.33 -8.46 -3.22
N GLU A 226 8.97 -7.29 -3.10
CA GLU A 226 9.28 -6.69 -1.80
C GLU A 226 8.03 -6.11 -1.14
N GLY A 227 7.77 -6.54 0.09
CA GLY A 227 6.61 -6.12 0.85
C GLY A 227 6.78 -6.40 2.34
N ILE A 228 5.84 -5.89 3.14
CA ILE A 228 5.94 -5.94 4.60
C ILE A 228 6.04 -7.37 5.14
N SER A 229 5.42 -8.33 4.46
CA SER A 229 5.51 -9.76 4.81
C SER A 229 6.96 -10.25 4.76
N ARG A 230 7.67 -10.01 3.65
CA ARG A 230 9.07 -10.44 3.47
C ARG A 230 10.02 -9.71 4.42
N LEU A 231 9.79 -8.41 4.63
CA LEU A 231 10.59 -7.63 5.57
C LEU A 231 10.49 -8.20 6.99
N CYS A 232 9.27 -8.44 7.46
CA CYS A 232 9.02 -8.99 8.80
C CYS A 232 9.45 -10.46 8.94
N ALA A 233 9.42 -11.23 7.84
CA ALA A 233 9.92 -12.60 7.80
C ALA A 233 11.45 -12.69 7.61
N GLY A 234 12.16 -11.57 7.42
CA GLY A 234 13.60 -11.60 7.22
C GLY A 234 14.07 -12.11 5.85
N THR A 235 13.16 -12.17 4.86
CA THR A 235 13.40 -12.78 3.54
C THR A 235 13.43 -11.76 2.40
N THR A 236 13.41 -10.46 2.72
CA THR A 236 13.63 -9.38 1.76
C THR A 236 15.03 -9.46 1.15
N LYS A 237 15.17 -9.06 -0.11
CA LYS A 237 16.46 -8.91 -0.79
C LYS A 237 17.14 -7.59 -0.45
N ASP A 238 16.43 -6.60 0.11
CA ASP A 238 17.01 -5.35 0.61
C ASP A 238 17.71 -5.54 1.96
N TRP A 239 18.85 -6.23 1.95
CA TRP A 239 19.57 -6.59 3.17
C TRP A 239 19.97 -5.40 4.04
N LEU A 240 20.30 -4.27 3.42
CA LEU A 240 20.65 -3.05 4.16
C LEU A 240 19.44 -2.49 4.89
N PHE A 241 18.28 -2.45 4.23
CA PHE A 241 17.03 -2.02 4.87
C PHE A 241 16.62 -3.01 5.97
N LEU A 242 16.69 -4.32 5.72
CA LEU A 242 16.40 -5.36 6.69
C LEU A 242 17.25 -5.24 7.95
N ASN A 243 18.57 -5.07 7.81
CA ASN A 243 19.47 -4.98 8.94
C ASN A 243 19.19 -3.74 9.80
N ARG A 244 18.91 -2.60 9.17
CA ARG A 244 18.48 -1.39 9.89
C ARG A 244 17.14 -1.61 10.59
N PHE A 245 16.18 -2.24 9.92
CA PHE A 245 14.85 -2.51 10.47
C PHE A 245 14.91 -3.50 11.64
N ALA A 246 15.64 -4.60 11.51
CA ALA A 246 15.83 -5.57 12.57
C ALA A 246 16.53 -4.95 13.79
N SER A 247 17.54 -4.11 13.58
CA SER A 247 18.21 -3.37 14.66
C SER A 247 17.25 -2.44 15.42
N ILE A 248 16.42 -1.69 14.69
CA ILE A 248 15.42 -0.80 15.29
C ILE A 248 14.33 -1.61 16.01
N CYS A 249 13.80 -2.66 15.38
CA CYS A 249 12.82 -3.55 16.00
C CYS A 249 13.36 -4.13 17.32
N LYS A 250 14.61 -4.59 17.35
CA LYS A 250 15.24 -5.09 18.58
C LYS A 250 15.26 -4.04 19.70
N LYS A 251 15.56 -2.77 19.38
CA LYS A 251 15.52 -1.65 20.33
C LYS A 251 14.12 -1.35 20.85
N GLU A 252 13.10 -1.58 20.02
CA GLU A 252 11.68 -1.44 20.37
C GLU A 252 11.08 -2.73 20.97
N GLY A 253 11.90 -3.69 21.39
CA GLY A 253 11.44 -4.95 22.00
C GLY A 253 10.77 -5.93 21.03
N LYS A 254 11.00 -5.80 19.72
CA LYS A 254 10.47 -6.66 18.66
C LYS A 254 11.56 -7.51 18.02
N HIS A 255 11.21 -8.71 17.58
CA HIS A 255 12.12 -9.59 16.86
C HIS A 255 11.82 -9.61 15.35
N ILE A 256 12.88 -9.56 14.55
CA ILE A 256 12.87 -9.86 13.11
C ILE A 256 13.93 -10.95 12.92
N PRO A 257 13.57 -12.13 12.37
CA PRO A 257 14.56 -13.15 12.08
C PRO A 257 15.50 -12.59 11.01
N VAL A 258 16.81 -12.61 11.27
CA VAL A 258 17.83 -12.28 10.28
C VAL A 258 18.72 -13.50 10.15
N SER A 259 18.70 -14.14 8.98
CA SER A 259 19.54 -15.29 8.69
C SER A 259 21.02 -14.92 8.86
N LYS A 260 21.75 -15.64 9.73
CA LYS A 260 23.16 -15.36 10.09
C LYS A 260 24.17 -15.49 8.93
N GLY A 261 23.75 -15.97 7.75
CA GLY A 261 24.66 -16.29 6.64
C GLY A 261 25.07 -15.15 5.70
N ARG A 262 24.70 -13.89 5.97
CA ARG A 262 25.07 -12.74 5.12
C ARG A 262 25.49 -11.54 5.97
N THR A 263 26.49 -11.74 6.81
CA THR A 263 27.17 -10.66 7.52
C THR A 263 27.74 -9.70 6.47
N LEU A 264 27.28 -8.45 6.48
CA LEU A 264 27.90 -7.39 5.69
C LEU A 264 29.37 -7.32 6.09
N LYS A 265 30.29 -7.70 5.19
CA LYS A 265 31.66 -7.17 5.28
C LYS A 265 31.50 -5.65 5.38
N LYS A 266 32.04 -5.05 6.45
CA LYS A 266 32.06 -3.61 6.66
C LYS A 266 32.60 -2.96 5.38
N ILE A 267 31.74 -2.29 4.63
CA ILE A 267 32.18 -1.36 3.58
C ILE A 267 32.01 0.01 4.24
N TRP A 268 33.15 0.55 4.66
CA TRP A 268 33.30 1.96 5.03
C TRP A 268 33.35 2.79 3.75
#